data_AF-A0A955YEI3-F1
#
_entry.id   AF-A0A955YEI3-F1
#
_cell.length_a   1.000
_cell.length_b   1.000
_cell.length_c   1.000
_cell.angle_alpha   90.00
_cell.angle_beta   90.00
_cell.angle_gamma   90.00
#
_symmetry.space_group_name_H-M   'P 1'
#
loop_
_entity.id
_entity.type
_entity.pdbx_description
1 polymer ?
#
loop_
_entity_poly.entity_id
_entity_poly.type
_entity_poly.pdbx_seq_one_letter_code
_entity_poly.pdbx_strand_id
1 'polypeptide(L)'
;MNTQAYYQAALSGLRFVEARQPSGRRFGAEADARWAQFAGELTTADRVDLLLRDADAQWPNAFGARAVFDLRSVAEDEAFGAEWEPLDPVQANELWRAPVPPGAATDIALTLAHVAQAWGLSLAPFDTGPVQPADRLVLTGPSAIAAAIHAFAAGRDLDWADQVVCVATPPAHRQLAALAGALLNSGKGTRLRASTTPPGKPATTTGYKLLHSPDALPADVTAARALVGG
;
A
#
# COMPACT_ATOMS: atom_id res chain seq x y z
N MET A 1 11.76 -1.12 -13.37
CA MET A 1 10.65 -1.06 -12.39
C MET A 1 10.11 -2.48 -12.24
N ASN A 2 9.90 -3.01 -11.03
CA ASN A 2 9.35 -4.36 -10.87
C ASN A 2 7.81 -4.31 -10.86
N THR A 3 7.23 -4.10 -12.05
CA THR A 3 5.80 -3.88 -12.25
C THR A 3 4.98 -5.11 -11.87
N GLN A 4 5.46 -6.31 -12.17
CA GLN A 4 4.79 -7.57 -11.81
C GLN A 4 4.60 -7.73 -10.29
N ALA A 5 5.66 -7.48 -9.51
CA ALA A 5 5.58 -7.49 -8.04
C ALA A 5 4.55 -6.49 -7.51
N TYR A 6 4.52 -5.29 -8.09
CA TYR A 6 3.54 -4.26 -7.76
C TYR A 6 2.10 -4.73 -7.99
N TYR A 7 1.79 -5.27 -9.17
CA TYR A 7 0.43 -5.74 -9.48
C TYR A 7 0.02 -6.91 -8.60
N GLN A 8 0.92 -7.85 -8.36
CA GLN A 8 0.65 -8.98 -7.46
C GLN A 8 0.31 -8.50 -6.05
N ALA A 9 1.13 -7.59 -5.49
CA ALA A 9 0.89 -7.00 -4.18
C ALA A 9 -0.42 -6.18 -4.14
N ALA A 10 -0.69 -5.38 -5.17
CA ALA A 10 -1.88 -4.53 -5.25
C ALA A 10 -3.16 -5.38 -5.30
N LEU A 11 -3.17 -6.44 -6.12
CA LEU A 11 -4.29 -7.37 -6.19
C LEU A 11 -4.50 -8.14 -4.88
N SER A 12 -3.43 -8.51 -4.16
CA SER A 12 -3.56 -9.11 -2.82
C SER A 12 -4.27 -8.17 -1.85
N GLY A 13 -3.85 -6.90 -1.78
CA GLY A 13 -4.51 -5.88 -0.96
C GLY A 13 -5.96 -5.66 -1.36
N LEU A 14 -6.24 -5.56 -2.67
CA LEU A 14 -7.60 -5.31 -3.17
C LEU A 14 -8.55 -6.48 -2.88
N ARG A 15 -8.08 -7.73 -2.98
CA ARG A 15 -8.86 -8.92 -2.63
C ARG A 15 -9.20 -8.96 -1.15
N PHE A 16 -8.28 -8.54 -0.27
CA PHE A 16 -8.58 -8.40 1.16
C PHE A 16 -9.69 -7.39 1.41
N VAL A 17 -9.59 -6.22 0.78
CA VAL A 17 -10.59 -5.16 0.95
C VAL A 17 -11.96 -5.60 0.42
N GLU A 18 -12.01 -6.24 -0.75
CA GLU A 18 -13.25 -6.77 -1.30
C GLU A 18 -13.86 -7.86 -0.42
N ALA A 19 -13.07 -8.74 0.19
CA ALA A 19 -13.58 -9.76 1.09
C ALA A 19 -14.13 -9.16 2.40
N ARG A 20 -13.54 -8.06 2.89
CA ARG A 20 -14.03 -7.34 4.08
C ARG A 20 -15.27 -6.48 3.78
N GLN A 21 -15.34 -5.89 2.58
CA GLN A 21 -16.43 -5.04 2.12
C GLN A 21 -16.86 -5.46 0.70
N PRO A 22 -17.67 -6.52 0.55
CA PRO A 22 -18.06 -7.03 -0.76
C PRO A 22 -18.85 -6.00 -1.55
N SER A 23 -18.31 -5.57 -2.69
CA SER A 23 -18.99 -4.73 -3.66
C SER A 23 -19.66 -5.57 -4.76
N GLY A 24 -19.13 -6.77 -5.02
CA GLY A 24 -19.52 -7.62 -6.14
C GLY A 24 -19.13 -7.06 -7.50
N ARG A 25 -18.32 -5.99 -7.54
CA ARG A 25 -17.92 -5.30 -8.78
C ARG A 25 -16.52 -5.68 -9.26
N ARG A 26 -15.65 -6.13 -8.35
CA ARG A 26 -14.22 -6.34 -8.64
C ARG A 26 -13.90 -7.80 -8.97
N PHE A 27 -14.34 -8.72 -8.12
CA PHE A 27 -14.01 -10.14 -8.21
C PHE A 27 -15.27 -11.03 -8.16
N GLY A 28 -15.15 -12.25 -8.68
CA GLY A 28 -16.20 -13.26 -8.67
C GLY A 28 -17.00 -13.33 -9.96
N ALA A 29 -17.85 -14.36 -10.07
CA ALA A 29 -18.53 -14.73 -11.31
C ALA A 29 -19.38 -13.60 -11.91
N GLU A 30 -20.05 -12.81 -11.08
CA GLU A 30 -20.83 -11.67 -11.56
C GLU A 30 -19.95 -10.55 -12.13
N ALA A 31 -18.85 -10.21 -11.45
CA ALA A 31 -17.90 -9.22 -11.93
C ALA A 31 -17.26 -9.68 -13.25
N ASP A 32 -16.94 -10.97 -13.36
CA ASP A 32 -16.41 -11.58 -14.58
C ASP A 32 -17.42 -11.54 -15.74
N ALA A 33 -18.70 -11.82 -15.47
CA ALA A 33 -19.75 -11.73 -16.47
C ALA A 33 -19.97 -10.29 -16.95
N ARG A 34 -19.98 -9.32 -16.04
CA ARG A 34 -20.07 -7.89 -16.39
C ARG A 34 -18.86 -7.44 -17.20
N TRP A 35 -17.66 -7.85 -16.81
CA TRP A 35 -16.44 -7.56 -17.57
C TRP A 35 -16.51 -8.15 -18.97
N ALA A 36 -16.92 -9.42 -19.13
CA ALA A 36 -17.02 -10.06 -20.44
C ALA A 36 -17.98 -9.35 -21.40
N GLN A 37 -19.05 -8.72 -20.88
CA GLN A 37 -19.97 -7.91 -21.67
C GLN A 37 -19.40 -6.53 -22.03
N PHE A 38 -18.54 -5.97 -21.18
CA PHE A 38 -17.95 -4.64 -21.34
C PHE A 38 -16.65 -4.61 -22.15
N ALA A 39 -15.80 -5.64 -22.00
CA ALA A 39 -14.40 -5.58 -22.35
C ALA A 39 -14.14 -5.20 -23.83
N GLY A 40 -14.92 -5.71 -24.77
CA GLY A 40 -14.66 -5.51 -26.19
C GLY A 40 -13.25 -6.00 -26.55
N GLU A 41 -12.36 -5.07 -26.89
CA GLU A 41 -10.94 -5.33 -27.21
C GLU A 41 -10.00 -5.22 -25.99
N LEU A 42 -10.52 -4.81 -24.83
CA LEU A 42 -9.74 -4.67 -23.60
C LEU A 42 -9.26 -6.02 -23.07
N THR A 43 -8.02 -6.03 -22.61
CA THR A 43 -7.33 -7.20 -22.06
C THR A 43 -7.53 -7.31 -20.55
N THR A 44 -7.06 -8.43 -19.97
CA THR A 44 -6.99 -8.58 -18.52
C THR A 44 -6.07 -7.56 -17.87
N ALA A 45 -5.02 -7.11 -18.56
CA ALA A 45 -4.14 -6.04 -18.05
C ALA A 45 -4.94 -4.73 -17.89
N ASP A 46 -5.72 -4.36 -18.90
CA ASP A 46 -6.59 -3.18 -18.85
C ASP A 46 -7.62 -3.29 -17.72
N ARG A 47 -8.19 -4.48 -17.51
CA ARG A 47 -9.10 -4.73 -16.38
C ARG A 47 -8.43 -4.43 -15.05
N VAL A 48 -7.23 -4.96 -14.84
CA VAL A 48 -6.50 -4.80 -13.59
C VAL A 48 -6.17 -3.33 -13.35
N ASP A 49 -5.71 -2.60 -14.36
CA ASP A 49 -5.44 -1.17 -14.27
C ASP A 49 -6.69 -0.37 -13.90
N LEU A 50 -7.82 -0.64 -14.56
CA LEU A 50 -9.10 0.02 -14.25
C LEU A 50 -9.54 -0.26 -12.82
N LEU A 51 -9.38 -1.49 -12.32
CA LEU A 51 -9.70 -1.85 -10.95
C LEU A 51 -8.80 -1.14 -9.94
N LEU A 52 -7.50 -1.03 -10.22
CA LEU A 52 -6.57 -0.33 -9.33
C LEU A 52 -6.78 1.19 -9.35
N ARG A 53 -7.16 1.78 -10.49
CA ARG A 53 -7.57 3.20 -10.60
C ARG A 53 -8.83 3.48 -9.80
N ASP A 54 -9.86 2.64 -9.95
CA ASP A 54 -11.10 2.74 -9.16
C ASP A 54 -10.81 2.64 -7.65
N ALA A 55 -9.97 1.66 -7.26
CA ALA A 55 -9.60 1.48 -5.88
C ALA A 55 -8.78 2.66 -5.33
N ASP A 56 -7.87 3.23 -6.11
CA ASP A 56 -7.08 4.40 -5.70
C ASP A 56 -7.95 5.66 -5.59
N ALA A 57 -8.95 5.82 -6.46
CA ALA A 57 -9.94 6.89 -6.33
C ALA A 57 -10.79 6.75 -5.05
N GLN A 58 -11.09 5.52 -4.62
CA GLN A 58 -11.79 5.25 -3.37
C GLN A 58 -10.90 5.44 -2.13
N TRP A 59 -9.65 4.99 -2.20
CA TRP A 59 -8.65 5.10 -1.13
C TRP A 59 -7.42 5.83 -1.66
N PRO A 60 -7.36 7.17 -1.54
CA PRO A 60 -6.35 7.98 -2.18
C PRO A 60 -4.92 7.50 -1.93
N ASN A 61 -4.14 7.29 -2.99
CA ASN A 61 -2.75 6.84 -2.98
C ASN A 61 -2.51 5.43 -2.39
N ALA A 62 -3.55 4.62 -2.17
CA ALA A 62 -3.38 3.27 -1.62
C ALA A 62 -2.96 2.24 -2.66
N PHE A 63 -3.39 2.41 -3.91
CA PHE A 63 -3.16 1.46 -4.99
C PHE A 63 -2.37 2.05 -6.15
N GLY A 64 -2.35 3.37 -6.32
CA GLY A 64 -1.73 4.03 -7.45
C GLY A 64 -0.22 3.83 -7.51
N ALA A 65 0.27 3.47 -8.69
CA ALA A 65 1.70 3.37 -8.97
C ALA A 65 2.46 4.66 -8.67
N ARG A 66 1.81 5.82 -8.81
CA ARG A 66 2.36 7.13 -8.46
C ARG A 66 2.98 7.14 -7.06
N ALA A 67 2.23 6.69 -6.06
CA ALA A 67 2.70 6.66 -4.66
C ALA A 67 3.78 5.59 -4.44
N VAL A 68 3.60 4.41 -5.06
CA VAL A 68 4.51 3.28 -4.92
C VAL A 68 5.86 3.53 -5.60
N PHE A 69 5.91 4.25 -6.71
CA PHE A 69 7.12 4.48 -7.51
C PHE A 69 7.69 5.91 -7.42
N ASP A 70 7.00 6.85 -6.77
CA ASP A 70 7.44 8.24 -6.51
C ASP A 70 7.41 9.05 -7.81
N LEU A 71 6.34 8.85 -8.58
CA LEU A 71 6.15 9.50 -9.87
C LEU A 71 5.65 10.93 -9.66
N ARG A 72 6.51 11.80 -9.14
CA ARG A 72 6.14 13.17 -8.69
C ARG A 72 5.64 14.08 -9.81
N SER A 73 5.96 13.76 -11.06
CA SER A 73 5.46 14.47 -12.24
C SER A 73 4.01 14.12 -12.57
N VAL A 74 3.46 13.05 -11.99
CA VAL A 74 2.07 12.63 -12.19
C VAL A 74 1.15 13.43 -11.25
N ALA A 75 0.01 13.89 -11.79
CA ALA A 75 -1.00 14.65 -11.05
C ALA A 75 -1.52 13.89 -9.82
N GLU A 76 -2.01 14.62 -8.81
CA GLU A 76 -2.42 14.04 -7.53
C GLU A 76 -3.60 13.06 -7.61
N ASP A 77 -4.47 13.27 -8.59
CA ASP A 77 -5.66 12.48 -8.89
C ASP A 77 -5.42 11.39 -9.96
N GLU A 78 -4.19 11.27 -10.47
CA GLU A 78 -3.81 10.28 -11.48
C GLU A 78 -2.96 9.17 -10.85
N ALA A 79 -3.44 7.93 -10.94
CA ALA A 79 -2.85 6.79 -10.24
C ALA A 79 -1.58 6.25 -10.93
N PHE A 80 -1.46 6.36 -12.25
CA PHE A 80 -0.41 5.70 -13.03
C PHE A 80 0.44 6.66 -13.86
N GLY A 81 -0.19 7.68 -14.43
CA GLY A 81 0.48 8.65 -15.32
C GLY A 81 0.64 8.14 -16.75
N ALA A 82 0.92 9.06 -17.67
CA ALA A 82 0.92 8.76 -19.11
C ALA A 82 2.07 7.83 -19.56
N GLU A 83 3.17 7.79 -18.82
CA GLU A 83 4.34 6.95 -19.12
C GLU A 83 4.27 5.57 -18.47
N TRP A 84 3.15 5.24 -17.81
CA TRP A 84 3.00 3.94 -17.17
C TRP A 84 2.88 2.82 -18.18
N GLU A 85 3.78 1.84 -18.07
CA GLU A 85 3.70 0.61 -18.83
C GLU A 85 2.86 -0.41 -18.07
N PRO A 86 1.67 -0.78 -18.58
CA PRO A 86 0.84 -1.78 -17.95
C PRO A 86 1.50 -3.16 -18.01
N LEU A 87 0.96 -4.08 -17.23
CA LEU A 87 1.42 -5.47 -17.25
C LEU A 87 1.21 -6.12 -18.63
N ASP A 88 2.13 -7.00 -19.03
CA ASP A 88 1.92 -7.83 -20.22
C ASP A 88 0.61 -8.65 -20.10
N PRO A 89 -0.20 -8.78 -21.17
CA PRO A 89 -1.47 -9.50 -21.12
C PRO A 89 -1.38 -10.97 -20.67
N VAL A 90 -0.29 -11.67 -20.98
CA VAL A 90 -0.10 -13.06 -20.52
C VAL A 90 0.15 -13.08 -19.03
N GLN A 91 1.07 -12.23 -18.55
CA GLN A 91 1.35 -12.07 -17.11
C GLN A 91 0.09 -11.63 -16.33
N ALA A 92 -0.73 -10.76 -16.91
CA ALA A 92 -1.99 -10.33 -16.31
C ALA A 92 -2.98 -11.48 -16.15
N ASN A 93 -3.10 -12.35 -17.15
CA ASN A 93 -3.93 -13.54 -17.06
C ASN A 93 -3.41 -14.53 -16.01
N GLU A 94 -2.11 -14.71 -15.90
CA GLU A 94 -1.48 -15.55 -14.88
C GLU A 94 -1.76 -15.01 -13.47
N LEU A 95 -1.53 -13.72 -13.23
CA LEU A 95 -1.83 -13.08 -11.95
C LEU A 95 -3.33 -13.10 -11.60
N TRP A 96 -4.19 -12.89 -12.60
CA TRP A 96 -5.64 -12.90 -12.38
C TRP A 96 -6.15 -14.27 -11.91
N ARG A 97 -5.61 -15.34 -12.52
CA ARG A 97 -5.97 -16.74 -12.21
C ARG A 97 -5.20 -17.32 -11.02
N ALA A 98 -4.17 -16.62 -10.54
CA ALA A 98 -3.36 -17.10 -9.43
C ALA A 98 -4.25 -17.39 -8.21
N PRO A 99 -4.05 -18.54 -7.54
CA PRO A 99 -4.81 -18.87 -6.36
C PRO A 99 -4.48 -17.86 -5.26
N VAL A 100 -5.52 -17.39 -4.58
CA VAL A 100 -5.36 -16.60 -3.36
C VAL A 100 -4.97 -17.56 -2.25
N PRO A 101 -3.85 -17.34 -1.54
CA PRO A 101 -3.52 -18.19 -0.42
C PRO A 101 -4.64 -18.19 0.62
N PRO A 102 -4.95 -19.34 1.27
CA PRO A 102 -6.00 -19.42 2.27
C PRO A 102 -5.83 -18.37 3.36
N GLY A 103 -6.93 -17.70 3.75
CA GLY A 103 -6.93 -16.67 4.80
C GLY A 103 -6.35 -15.31 4.37
N ALA A 104 -5.61 -15.23 3.25
CA ALA A 104 -5.00 -13.97 2.79
C ALA A 104 -6.02 -12.86 2.49
N ALA A 105 -7.25 -13.21 2.14
CA ALA A 105 -8.29 -12.22 1.88
C ALA A 105 -9.03 -11.79 3.16
N THR A 106 -8.83 -12.46 4.30
CA THR A 106 -9.61 -12.23 5.52
C THR A 106 -8.77 -11.88 6.73
N ASP A 107 -7.46 -12.11 6.66
CA ASP A 107 -6.49 -11.80 7.71
C ASP A 107 -5.51 -10.75 7.20
N ILE A 108 -5.45 -9.62 7.90
CA ILE A 108 -4.62 -8.49 7.51
C ILE A 108 -3.12 -8.80 7.64
N ALA A 109 -2.70 -9.60 8.61
CA ALA A 109 -1.31 -10.00 8.78
C ALA A 109 -0.87 -10.92 7.62
N LEU A 110 -1.72 -11.88 7.25
CA LEU A 110 -1.47 -12.73 6.08
C LEU A 110 -1.50 -11.93 4.77
N THR A 111 -2.38 -10.93 4.66
CA THR A 111 -2.41 -10.02 3.50
C THR A 111 -1.07 -9.29 3.35
N LEU A 112 -0.59 -8.66 4.43
CA LEU A 112 0.67 -7.91 4.45
C LEU A 112 1.87 -8.82 4.17
N ALA A 113 1.86 -10.05 4.69
CA ALA A 113 2.90 -11.04 4.40
C ALA A 113 2.94 -11.39 2.90
N HIS A 114 1.80 -11.59 2.24
CA HIS A 114 1.77 -11.86 0.79
C HIS A 114 2.16 -10.65 -0.06
N VAL A 115 1.76 -9.44 0.36
CA VAL A 115 2.23 -8.20 -0.26
C VAL A 115 3.75 -8.12 -0.19
N ALA A 116 4.34 -8.34 0.98
CA ALA A 116 5.79 -8.34 1.15
C ALA A 116 6.47 -9.42 0.30
N GLN A 117 5.91 -10.64 0.28
CA GLN A 117 6.45 -11.76 -0.49
C GLN A 117 6.44 -11.49 -2.01
N ALA A 118 5.42 -10.80 -2.54
CA ALA A 118 5.40 -10.39 -3.95
C ALA A 118 6.62 -9.54 -4.34
N TRP A 119 7.17 -8.79 -3.39
CA TRP A 119 8.39 -8.00 -3.54
C TRP A 119 9.68 -8.74 -3.14
N GLY A 120 9.60 -10.02 -2.79
CA GLY A 120 10.73 -10.79 -2.27
C GLY A 120 11.17 -10.37 -0.86
N LEU A 121 10.30 -9.70 -0.10
CA LEU A 121 10.54 -9.33 1.29
C LEU A 121 10.02 -10.43 2.23
N SER A 122 10.67 -10.55 3.39
CA SER A 122 10.19 -11.37 4.50
C SER A 122 9.94 -10.46 5.70
N LEU A 123 8.70 -10.42 6.18
CA LEU A 123 8.34 -9.65 7.36
C LEU A 123 8.72 -10.42 8.61
N ALA A 124 9.43 -9.76 9.52
CA ALA A 124 9.74 -10.26 10.84
C ALA A 124 8.71 -9.74 11.85
N PRO A 125 8.43 -10.49 12.93
CA PRO A 125 7.66 -9.97 14.05
C PRO A 125 8.31 -8.68 14.59
N PHE A 126 7.50 -7.66 14.82
CA PHE A 126 7.92 -6.39 15.36
C PHE A 126 6.91 -5.90 16.39
N ASP A 127 7.40 -5.53 17.57
CA ASP A 127 6.57 -4.97 18.63
C ASP A 127 6.53 -3.44 18.50
N THR A 128 5.35 -2.89 18.24
CA THR A 128 5.12 -1.44 18.19
C THR A 128 5.06 -0.82 19.59
N GLY A 129 4.93 -1.65 20.63
CA GLY A 129 4.39 -1.27 21.93
C GLY A 129 2.92 -0.86 21.84
N PRO A 130 2.32 -0.41 22.95
CA PRO A 130 0.98 0.15 22.93
C PRO A 130 0.95 1.42 22.08
N VAL A 131 -0.06 1.52 21.19
CA VAL A 131 -0.35 2.72 20.39
C VAL A 131 -1.61 3.38 20.93
N GLN A 132 -1.52 4.65 21.27
CA GLN A 132 -2.60 5.44 21.83
C GLN A 132 -3.17 6.44 20.82
N PRO A 133 -4.43 6.89 20.96
CA PRO A 133 -5.01 7.90 20.07
C PRO A 133 -4.25 9.24 20.00
N ALA A 134 -3.50 9.58 21.05
CA ALA A 134 -2.68 10.79 21.09
C ALA A 134 -1.30 10.61 20.44
N ASP A 135 -0.90 9.37 20.13
CA ASP A 135 0.42 9.10 19.57
C ASP A 135 0.54 9.67 18.16
N ARG A 136 1.73 10.18 17.88
CA ARG A 136 2.16 10.56 16.55
C ARG A 136 3.39 9.76 16.21
N LEU A 137 3.37 9.01 15.12
CA LEU A 137 4.36 8.00 14.80
C LEU A 137 5.09 8.34 13.50
N VAL A 138 6.42 8.21 13.52
CA VAL A 138 7.23 8.08 12.30
C VAL A 138 7.64 6.62 12.19
N LEU A 139 7.28 5.96 11.08
CA LEU A 139 7.58 4.55 10.82
C LEU A 139 8.62 4.42 9.72
N THR A 140 9.55 3.48 9.88
CA THR A 140 10.46 3.06 8.81
C THR A 140 10.81 1.58 8.91
N GLY A 141 10.94 0.93 7.76
CA GLY A 141 11.15 -0.51 7.64
C GLY A 141 9.85 -1.31 7.46
N PRO A 142 9.86 -2.35 6.59
CA PRO A 142 8.64 -3.03 6.18
C PRO A 142 7.98 -3.80 7.34
N SER A 143 8.76 -4.40 8.25
CA SER A 143 8.20 -5.08 9.43
C SER A 143 7.52 -4.12 10.41
N ALA A 144 8.11 -2.94 10.67
CA ALA A 144 7.48 -1.93 11.53
C ALA A 144 6.21 -1.35 10.91
N ILE A 145 6.21 -1.11 9.59
CA ILE A 145 5.03 -0.66 8.84
C ILE A 145 3.90 -1.70 8.96
N ALA A 146 4.20 -2.97 8.67
CA ALA A 146 3.18 -4.03 8.72
C ALA A 146 2.61 -4.24 10.13
N ALA A 147 3.48 -4.27 11.15
CA ALA A 147 3.06 -4.40 12.54
C ALA A 147 2.17 -3.23 13.01
N ALA A 148 2.52 -2.00 12.59
CA ALA A 148 1.69 -0.83 12.88
C ALA A 148 0.33 -0.90 12.18
N ILE A 149 0.26 -1.30 10.90
CA ILE A 149 -1.02 -1.48 10.20
C ILE A 149 -1.90 -2.48 10.97
N HIS A 150 -1.32 -3.61 11.40
CA HIS A 150 -2.05 -4.59 12.20
C HIS A 150 -2.55 -4.01 13.53
N ALA A 151 -1.71 -3.25 14.25
CA ALA A 151 -2.12 -2.58 15.50
C ALA A 151 -3.26 -1.56 15.28
N PHE A 152 -3.20 -0.78 14.20
CA PHE A 152 -4.24 0.18 13.84
C PHE A 152 -5.56 -0.51 13.43
N ALA A 153 -5.49 -1.67 12.79
CA ALA A 153 -6.69 -2.44 12.46
C ALA A 153 -7.43 -2.96 13.70
N ALA A 154 -6.72 -3.20 14.81
CA ALA A 154 -7.29 -3.63 16.08
C ALA A 154 -7.82 -2.47 16.94
N GLY A 155 -7.30 -1.25 16.76
CA GLY A 155 -7.68 -0.07 17.52
C GLY A 155 -8.86 0.70 16.92
N ARG A 156 -9.93 0.92 17.71
CA ARG A 156 -11.13 1.63 17.23
C ARG A 156 -10.99 3.15 17.13
N ASP A 157 -10.08 3.72 17.92
CA ASP A 157 -9.88 5.17 18.04
C ASP A 157 -8.54 5.64 17.44
N LEU A 158 -7.95 4.83 16.55
CA LEU A 158 -6.69 5.13 15.88
C LEU A 158 -6.96 5.65 14.47
N ASP A 159 -6.31 6.76 14.11
CA ASP A 159 -6.40 7.34 12.76
C ASP A 159 -5.02 7.31 12.11
N TRP A 160 -4.84 6.37 11.18
CA TRP A 160 -3.57 6.18 10.48
C TRP A 160 -3.10 7.44 9.75
N ALA A 161 -3.99 8.11 9.03
CA ALA A 161 -3.61 9.25 8.20
C ALA A 161 -3.16 10.44 9.07
N ASP A 162 -3.79 10.64 10.22
CA ASP A 162 -3.47 11.75 11.11
C ASP A 162 -2.33 11.41 12.09
N GLN A 163 -2.13 10.14 12.46
CA GLN A 163 -1.12 9.72 13.43
C GLN A 163 0.20 9.31 12.78
N VAL A 164 0.20 8.77 11.57
CA VAL A 164 1.38 8.09 11.00
C VAL A 164 2.00 8.87 9.84
N VAL A 165 3.33 8.92 9.84
CA VAL A 165 4.17 9.27 8.69
C VAL A 165 5.12 8.11 8.41
N CYS A 166 5.12 7.58 7.20
CA CYS A 166 6.02 6.51 6.79
C CYS A 166 7.22 7.07 6.00
N VAL A 167 8.43 6.75 6.44
CA VAL A 167 9.66 6.98 5.68
C VAL A 167 10.04 5.67 4.99
N ALA A 168 9.95 5.68 3.66
CA ALA A 168 10.17 4.51 2.82
C ALA A 168 10.68 4.95 1.45
N THR A 169 11.90 4.55 1.09
CA THR A 169 12.46 4.83 -0.24
C THR A 169 12.14 3.73 -1.27
N PRO A 170 12.32 2.43 -0.97
CA PRO A 170 12.05 1.37 -1.93
C PRO A 170 10.56 1.28 -2.27
N PRO A 171 10.20 0.98 -3.54
CA PRO A 171 8.81 0.78 -3.93
C PRO A 171 8.08 -0.27 -3.09
N ALA A 172 8.76 -1.37 -2.75
CA ALA A 172 8.20 -2.43 -1.90
C ALA A 172 7.76 -1.92 -0.52
N HIS A 173 8.59 -1.09 0.14
CA HIS A 173 8.26 -0.49 1.44
C HIS A 173 7.13 0.52 1.32
N ARG A 174 7.14 1.30 0.23
CA ARG A 174 6.09 2.29 -0.05
C ARG A 174 4.77 1.65 -0.34
N GLN A 175 4.71 0.54 -1.06
CA GLN A 175 3.46 -0.16 -1.32
C GLN A 175 2.84 -0.71 -0.02
N LEU A 176 3.64 -1.31 0.87
CA LEU A 176 3.15 -1.73 2.19
C LEU A 176 2.51 -0.57 2.96
N ALA A 177 3.19 0.58 3.01
CA ALA A 177 2.68 1.76 3.71
C ALA A 177 1.49 2.42 3.00
N ALA A 178 1.49 2.47 1.67
CA ALA A 178 0.40 3.02 0.86
C ALA A 178 -0.90 2.26 1.09
N LEU A 179 -0.85 0.92 1.07
CA LEU A 179 -2.01 0.06 1.25
C LEU A 179 -2.74 0.25 2.59
N ALA A 180 -2.07 0.80 3.61
CA ALA A 180 -2.68 1.06 4.91
C ALA A 180 -3.99 1.86 4.81
N GLY A 181 -4.06 2.85 3.90
CA GLY A 181 -5.28 3.63 3.68
C GLY A 181 -6.48 2.75 3.35
N ALA A 182 -6.31 1.80 2.42
CA ALA A 182 -7.36 0.88 2.03
C ALA A 182 -7.63 -0.21 3.10
N LEU A 183 -6.58 -0.81 3.66
CA LEU A 183 -6.72 -1.89 4.65
C LEU A 183 -7.40 -1.42 5.94
N LEU A 184 -7.21 -0.15 6.31
CA LEU A 184 -7.78 0.49 7.48
C LEU A 184 -9.05 1.31 7.16
N ASN A 185 -9.47 1.34 5.89
CA ASN A 185 -10.61 2.10 5.40
C ASN A 185 -10.54 3.61 5.75
N SER A 186 -9.37 4.21 5.56
CA SER A 186 -9.16 5.65 5.70
C SER A 186 -9.54 6.39 4.42
N GLY A 187 -10.23 7.52 4.55
CA GLY A 187 -10.54 8.43 3.43
C GLY A 187 -9.37 9.33 3.01
N LYS A 188 -8.22 9.23 3.67
CA LYS A 188 -7.00 10.00 3.38
C LYS A 188 -5.86 9.04 3.06
N GLY A 189 -4.98 9.44 2.14
CA GLY A 189 -3.79 8.67 1.80
C GLY A 189 -2.72 8.67 2.89
N THR A 190 -1.93 7.60 2.93
CA THR A 190 -0.77 7.53 3.84
C THR A 190 0.23 8.65 3.55
N ARG A 191 0.68 9.34 4.60
CA ARG A 191 1.77 10.32 4.49
C ARG A 191 3.10 9.60 4.27
N LEU A 192 3.55 9.56 3.01
CA LEU A 192 4.79 8.91 2.58
C LEU A 192 5.92 9.91 2.36
N ARG A 193 7.14 9.54 2.74
CA ARG A 193 8.37 10.29 2.44
C ARG A 193 9.49 9.34 2.04
N ALA A 194 10.16 9.61 0.93
CA ALA A 194 11.43 8.95 0.61
C ALA A 194 12.59 9.65 1.32
N SER A 195 13.67 8.93 1.65
CA SER A 195 14.90 9.51 2.24
C SER A 195 15.58 10.53 1.33
N THR A 196 15.39 10.41 0.01
CA THR A 196 15.90 11.33 -1.01
C THR A 196 15.03 12.58 -1.20
N THR A 197 13.86 12.61 -0.56
CA THR A 197 12.98 13.80 -0.62
C THR A 197 13.70 14.95 0.04
N PRO A 198 13.93 16.08 -0.66
CA PRO A 198 14.49 17.26 -0.03
C PRO A 198 13.65 17.61 1.21
N PRO A 199 14.27 18.10 2.29
CA PRO A 199 13.51 18.68 3.38
C PRO A 199 12.68 19.83 2.81
N GLY A 200 11.38 19.58 2.58
CA GLY A 200 10.42 20.64 2.33
C GLY A 200 10.23 21.49 3.58
N LYS A 201 9.20 22.35 3.61
CA LYS A 201 8.75 22.92 4.89
C LYS A 201 8.64 21.78 5.90
N PRO A 202 9.28 21.86 7.08
CA PRO A 202 9.13 20.81 8.08
C PRO A 202 7.64 20.70 8.37
N ALA A 203 7.02 19.58 7.99
CA ALA A 203 5.92 19.09 8.78
C ALA A 203 6.55 18.91 10.16
N THR A 204 6.24 19.79 11.11
CA THR A 204 6.81 19.74 12.46
C THR A 204 6.35 18.43 13.08
N THR A 205 7.16 17.39 12.90
CA THR A 205 7.02 16.08 13.50
C THR A 205 7.74 16.03 14.85
N THR A 206 8.10 17.18 15.39
CA THR A 206 8.60 17.35 16.75
C THR A 206 7.61 16.70 17.73
N GLY A 207 8.12 15.79 18.57
CA GLY A 207 7.30 15.01 19.51
C GLY A 207 6.70 13.71 18.93
N TYR A 208 6.93 13.39 17.64
CA TYR A 208 6.56 12.09 17.10
C TYR A 208 7.50 11.00 17.65
N LYS A 209 6.94 9.84 17.97
CA LYS A 209 7.69 8.63 18.33
C LYS A 209 8.19 7.94 17.06
N LEU A 210 9.49 7.70 16.98
CA LEU A 210 10.09 6.90 15.91
C LEU A 210 9.95 5.41 16.22
N LEU A 211 9.36 4.64 15.30
CA LEU A 211 9.42 3.19 15.27
C LEU A 211 10.17 2.75 14.01
N HIS A 212 11.25 1.97 14.20
CA HIS A 212 11.98 1.40 13.08
C HIS A 212 12.27 -0.08 13.31
N SER A 213 12.01 -0.90 12.30
CA SER A 213 12.34 -2.32 12.35
C SER A 213 13.78 -2.59 11.91
N PRO A 214 14.37 -3.76 12.26
CA PRO A 214 15.74 -4.10 11.87
C PRO A 214 15.98 -4.21 10.36
N ASP A 215 14.94 -4.46 9.58
CA ASP A 215 14.94 -4.54 8.12
C ASP A 215 14.72 -3.18 7.43
N ALA A 216 14.73 -2.07 8.20
CA ALA A 216 14.73 -0.73 7.64
C ALA A 216 16.04 -0.41 6.92
N LEU A 217 15.96 0.34 5.82
CA LEU A 217 17.17 0.84 5.17
C LEU A 217 17.85 1.90 6.04
N PRO A 218 19.20 1.88 6.18
CA PRO A 218 19.92 2.86 6.98
C PRO A 218 19.62 4.32 6.58
N ALA A 219 19.46 4.60 5.29
CA ALA A 219 19.10 5.94 4.80
C ALA A 219 17.70 6.39 5.25
N ASP A 220 16.73 5.48 5.24
CA ASP A 220 15.36 5.76 5.73
C ASP A 220 15.36 5.97 7.25
N VAL A 221 16.17 5.22 8.01
CA VAL A 221 16.33 5.43 9.46
C VAL A 221 16.94 6.80 9.76
N THR A 222 17.99 7.20 9.04
CA THR A 222 18.61 8.52 9.19
C THR A 222 17.62 9.63 8.88
N ALA A 223 16.88 9.52 7.77
CA ALA A 223 15.85 10.49 7.41
C ALA A 223 14.73 10.55 8.46
N ALA A 224 14.26 9.41 8.95
CA ALA A 224 13.23 9.35 9.99
C ALA A 224 13.69 9.97 11.32
N ARG A 225 14.95 9.77 11.71
CA ARG A 225 15.54 10.42 12.89
C ARG A 225 15.61 11.94 12.77
N ALA A 226 15.98 12.44 11.59
CA ALA A 226 16.00 13.87 11.31
C ALA A 226 14.61 14.52 11.39
N LEU A 227 13.54 13.75 11.13
CA LEU A 227 12.17 14.24 11.26
C LEU A 227 11.72 14.39 12.72
N VAL A 228 12.10 13.46 13.60
CA VAL A 228 11.65 13.50 15.01
C VAL A 228 12.53 14.37 15.90
N GLY A 229 13.81 14.56 15.54
CA GLY A 229 14.80 15.29 16.32
C GLY A 229 15.08 16.74 15.87
N GLY A 230 14.30 17.26 14.92
CA GLY A 230 14.31 18.67 14.50
C GLY A 230 13.32 19.51 15.29
#